data_AF-A0A7Y6ZJG4-F1
#
_entry.id   AF-A0A7Y6ZJG4-F1
#
_cell.length_a   1.000
_cell.length_b   1.000
_cell.length_c   1.000
_cell.angle_alpha   90.00
_cell.angle_beta   90.00
_cell.angle_gamma   90.00
#
_symmetry.space_group_name_H-M   'P 1'
#
loop_
_entity.id
_entity.type
_entity.pdbx_description
1 polymer ?
#
loop_
_entity_poly.entity_id
_entity_poly.type
_entity_poly.pdbx_seq_one_letter_code
_entity_poly.pdbx_strand_id
1 'polypeptide(L)' 'MKYSEITSLSASEIAEKISAEKTNLSKLQFAHSISPIENPNRIRETKRLIARLKTALAGK' A
#
# COMPACT_ATOMS: atom_id res chain seq x y z
N MET A 1 -1.54 1.63 -10.02
CA MET A 1 -2.75 0.78 -10.09
C MET A 1 -3.96 1.61 -10.43
N LYS A 2 -4.65 1.19 -11.49
CA LYS A 2 -6.01 1.63 -11.80
C LYS A 2 -6.99 0.84 -10.91
N TYR A 3 -8.14 1.43 -10.59
CA TYR A 3 -9.13 0.83 -9.70
C TYR A 3 -9.67 -0.51 -10.23
N SER A 4 -9.75 -0.65 -11.56
CA SER A 4 -10.19 -1.86 -12.27
C SER A 4 -9.33 -3.10 -11.98
N GLU A 5 -8.03 -2.94 -11.77
CA GLU A 5 -7.09 -4.03 -11.43
C GLU A 5 -7.24 -4.47 -9.97
N ILE A 6 -7.79 -3.60 -9.12
CA ILE A 6 -7.97 -3.87 -7.69
C ILE A 6 -9.27 -4.64 -7.46
N THR A 7 -10.31 -4.32 -8.22
CA THR A 7 -11.61 -5.01 -8.15
C THR A 7 -11.59 -6.44 -8.70
N SER A 8 -10.65 -6.75 -9.61
CA SER A 8 -10.48 -8.09 -10.20
C SER A 8 -9.80 -9.10 -9.26
N LEU A 9 -9.15 -8.64 -8.17
CA LEU A 9 -8.48 -9.50 -7.20
C LEU A 9 -9.47 -10.11 -6.21
N SER A 10 -9.18 -11.31 -5.68
CA SER A 10 -10.01 -11.92 -4.64
C SER A 10 -9.90 -11.18 -3.29
N ALA A 11 -10.88 -11.34 -2.40
CA ALA A 11 -10.83 -10.69 -1.08
C ALA A 11 -9.61 -11.15 -0.26
N SER A 12 -9.20 -12.41 -0.41
CA SER A 12 -8.00 -12.98 0.23
C SER A 12 -6.72 -12.34 -0.32
N GLU A 13 -6.60 -12.22 -1.64
CA GLU A 13 -5.43 -11.60 -2.29
C GLU A 13 -5.28 -10.11 -1.93
N ILE A 14 -6.40 -9.40 -1.78
CA ILE A 14 -6.40 -8.00 -1.35
C ILE A 14 -5.88 -7.89 0.10
N ALA A 15 -6.32 -8.78 0.99
CA ALA A 15 -5.86 -8.79 2.38
C ALA A 15 -4.36 -9.09 2.50
N GLU A 16 -3.85 -10.06 1.73
CA GLU A 16 -2.43 -10.39 1.67
C GLU A 16 -1.60 -9.22 1.14
N LYS A 17 -2.03 -8.57 0.05
CA LYS A 17 -1.38 -7.36 -0.47
C LYS A 17 -1.36 -6.21 0.54
N ILE A 18 -2.44 -6.01 1.28
CA ILE A 18 -2.49 -4.98 2.34
C ILE A 18 -1.44 -5.28 3.42
N SER A 19 -1.30 -6.54 3.82
CA SER A 19 -0.30 -6.95 4.80
C SER A 19 1.12 -6.68 4.28
N ALA A 20 1.42 -7.13 3.06
CA ALA A 20 2.71 -6.91 2.42
C ALA A 20 3.05 -5.41 2.32
N GLU A 21 2.13 -4.58 1.82
CA GLU A 21 2.37 -3.14 1.65
C GLU A 21 2.48 -2.39 2.99
N LYS A 22 1.78 -2.84 4.04
CA LYS A 22 1.99 -2.29 5.40
C LYS A 22 3.41 -2.54 5.89
N THR A 23 3.94 -3.75 5.70
CA THR A 23 5.33 -4.04 6.11
C THR A 23 6.34 -3.21 5.31
N ASN A 24 6.08 -3.02 4.02
CA ASN A 24 6.88 -2.18 3.14
C ASN A 24 6.87 -0.71 3.59
N LEU A 25 5.70 -0.19 3.95
CA LEU A 25 5.54 1.15 4.49
C LEU A 25 6.32 1.35 5.80
N SER A 26 6.26 0.37 6.73
CA SER A 26 7.03 0.45 7.98
C SER A 26 8.54 0.46 7.73
N LYS A 27 9.03 -0.35 6.78
CA LYS A 27 10.45 -0.35 6.37
C LYS A 27 10.85 0.98 5.76
N LEU A 28 10.03 1.56 4.89
CA LEU A 28 10.27 2.87 4.29
C LEU A 28 10.25 3.98 5.35
N GLN A 29 9.35 3.95 6.33
CA GLN A 29 9.35 4.92 7.42
C GLN A 29 10.59 4.83 8.29
N PHE A 30 11.01 3.59 8.62
CA PHE A 30 12.21 3.34 9.40
C PHE A 30 13.47 3.82 8.66
N ALA A 31 13.59 3.47 7.38
CA ALA A 31 14.69 3.96 6.53
C ALA A 31 14.71 5.49 6.47
N HIS A 32 13.56 6.15 6.33
CA HIS A 32 13.45 7.62 6.29
C HIS A 32 13.82 8.30 7.60
N SER A 33 13.51 7.67 8.74
CA SER A 33 13.89 8.20 10.05
C SER A 33 15.39 8.11 10.31
N ILE A 34 16.08 7.15 9.70
CA ILE A 34 17.53 6.96 9.88
C ILE A 34 18.31 7.79 8.87
N SER A 35 17.85 7.83 7.63
CA SER A 35 18.49 8.57 6.54
C SER A 35 17.43 9.18 5.61
N PRO A 36 17.61 10.43 5.14
CA PRO A 36 16.73 11.01 4.15
C PRO A 36 16.68 10.12 2.90
N ILE A 37 15.52 9.52 2.66
CA ILE A 37 15.25 8.76 1.43
C ILE A 37 15.24 9.73 0.25
N GLU A 38 15.86 9.34 -0.86
CA GLU A 38 15.88 10.09 -2.12
C GLU A 38 14.50 10.57 -2.58
N ASN A 39 13.45 9.77 -2.36
CA ASN A 39 12.09 10.05 -2.81
C ASN A 39 11.04 9.84 -1.70
N PRO A 40 10.75 10.88 -0.88
CA PRO A 40 9.71 10.81 0.16
C PRO A 40 8.30 10.63 -0.42
N ASN A 41 8.08 11.00 -1.69
CA ASN A 41 6.81 10.78 -2.38
C ASN A 41 6.40 9.31 -2.45
N ARG A 42 7.36 8.38 -2.41
CA ARG A 42 7.07 6.94 -2.42
C ARG A 42 6.26 6.52 -1.19
N ILE A 43 6.52 7.11 -0.02
CA ILE A 43 5.74 6.86 1.21
C ILE A 43 4.28 7.27 1.01
N ARG A 44 4.06 8.43 0.37
CA ARG A 44 2.70 8.94 0.08
C ARG A 44 1.98 8.05 -0.92
N GLU A 45 2.65 7.56 -1.95
CA GLU A 45 2.09 6.64 -2.93
C GLU A 45 1.70 5.30 -2.31
N THR A 46 2.58 4.71 -1.49
CA THR A 46 2.28 3.47 -0.76
C THR A 46 1.09 3.65 0.19
N LYS A 47 1.00 4.78 0.92
CA LYS A 47 -0.19 5.11 1.74
C LYS A 47 -1.46 5.15 0.91
N ARG A 48 -1.42 5.79 -0.27
CA ARG A 48 -2.57 5.90 -1.17
C ARG A 48 -2.97 4.54 -1.76
N LEU A 49 -2.00 3.68 -2.05
CA LEU A 49 -2.23 2.32 -2.52
C LEU A 49 -2.94 1.47 -1.46
N ILE A 50 -2.45 1.50 -0.21
CA ILE A 50 -3.08 0.80 0.92
C ILE A 50 -4.52 1.28 1.13
N ALA A 51 -4.76 2.60 1.06
CA ALA A 51 -6.11 3.15 1.19
C ALA A 51 -7.05 2.61 0.10
N ARG A 52 -6.60 2.59 -1.17
CA ARG A 52 -7.40 2.05 -2.28
C ARG A 52 -7.69 0.56 -2.12
N LEU A 53 -6.72 -0.23 -1.69
CA LEU A 53 -6.91 -1.67 -1.40
C LEU A 53 -7.94 -1.88 -0.28
N LYS A 54 -7.88 -1.08 0.80
CA LYS A 54 -8.87 -1.13 1.88
C LYS A 54 -10.28 -0.73 1.41
N THR A 55 -10.39 0.32 0.59
CA THR A 55 -11.68 0.73 0.02
C THR A 55 -12.28 -0.36 -0.87
N ALA A 56 -11.46 -1.04 -1.68
CA ALA A 56 -11.91 -2.14 -2.51
C ALA A 56 -12.33 -3.38 -1.69
N LEU A 57 -11.66 -3.64 -0.56
CA LEU A 57 -12.08 -4.69 0.39
C LEU A 57 -13.42 -4.35 1.06
N ALA A 58 -13.65 -3.09 1.41
CA ALA A 58 -14.90 -2.66 2.04
C ALA A 58 -16.09 -2.56 1.07
N GLY A 59 -15.81 -2.37 -0.23
CA GLY A 59 -16.84 -2.33 -1.27
C GLY A 59 -17.18 -3.70 -1.88
N LYS A 60 -16.58 -4.78 -1.39
CA LYS A 60 -16.92 -6.17 -1.69
C LYS A 60 -17.81 -6.74 -0.60
#